data_AF-W7DN37-F1
#
_entry.id   AF-W7DN37-F1
#
_cell.length_a   1.000
_cell.length_b   1.000
_cell.length_c   1.000
_cell.angle_alpha   90.00
_cell.angle_beta   90.00
_cell.angle_gamma   90.00
#
_symmetry.space_group_name_H-M   'P 1'
#
loop_
_entity.id
_entity.type
_entity.pdbx_description
1 polymer ?
#
loop_
_entity_poly.entity_id
_entity_poly.type
_entity_poly.pdbx_seq_one_letter_code
_entity_poly.pdbx_strand_id
1 'polypeptide(L)'
;MKKNAGGEFYFITKFGRHVYSDVDYSDPNKDYFFVFGKETTGLPDEVLKAHEETALRIPMTDKIRSLNLSNTAAVLIYEALRQQSFGHLETAPNYERQVFED
;
A
#
# COMPACT_ATOMS: atom_id res chain seq x y z
N MET A 1 -17.82 -5.60 1.55
CA MET A 1 -17.53 -4.48 2.47
C MET A 1 -18.31 -4.49 3.78
N LYS A 2 -19.56 -5.01 3.87
CA LYS A 2 -20.35 -5.02 5.12
C LYS A 2 -19.67 -5.64 6.37
N LYS A 3 -18.68 -6.54 6.20
CA LYS A 3 -17.94 -7.16 7.31
C LYS A 3 -16.81 -6.28 7.87
N ASN A 4 -16.38 -5.26 7.13
CA ASN A 4 -15.28 -4.35 7.48
C ASN A 4 -15.80 -2.91 7.61
N ALA A 5 -16.97 -2.75 8.23
CA ALA A 5 -17.59 -1.45 8.42
C ALA A 5 -16.67 -0.57 9.27
N GLY A 6 -16.27 0.59 8.75
CA GLY A 6 -15.35 1.52 9.40
C GLY A 6 -13.91 1.48 8.90
N GLY A 7 -13.53 0.51 8.07
CA GLY A 7 -12.22 0.48 7.42
C GLY A 7 -12.09 1.49 6.29
N GLU A 8 -10.87 1.99 6.07
CA GLU A 8 -10.53 2.86 4.96
C GLU A 8 -10.08 2.04 3.75
N PHE A 9 -10.72 2.23 2.60
CA PHE A 9 -10.45 1.46 1.39
C PHE A 9 -9.73 2.31 0.36
N TYR A 10 -8.60 1.81 -0.10
CA TYR A 10 -7.76 2.46 -1.10
C TYR A 10 -7.62 1.58 -2.33
N PHE A 11 -7.87 2.14 -3.51
CA PHE A 11 -7.94 1.39 -4.76
C PHE A 11 -6.68 1.61 -5.58
N ILE A 12 -5.88 0.56 -5.73
CA ILE A 12 -4.54 0.69 -6.30
C ILE A 12 -4.59 0.60 -7.81
N THR A 13 -4.19 1.67 -8.48
CA THR A 13 -4.16 1.77 -9.94
C THR A 13 -3.12 2.79 -10.40
N LYS A 14 -2.53 2.58 -11.58
CA LYS A 14 -1.61 3.57 -12.17
C LYS A 14 -2.30 4.90 -12.54
N PHE A 15 -3.63 4.90 -12.60
CA PHE A 15 -4.44 6.07 -12.92
C PHE A 15 -4.92 6.84 -11.68
N GLY A 16 -4.49 6.45 -10.48
CA GLY A 16 -4.90 7.09 -9.24
C GLY A 16 -4.51 8.56 -9.22
N ARG A 17 -5.40 9.41 -8.66
CA ARG A 17 -5.15 10.85 -8.56
C ARG A 17 -4.18 11.20 -7.42
N HIS A 18 -4.11 10.35 -6.41
CA HIS A 18 -3.33 10.57 -5.20
C HIS A 18 -2.11 9.65 -5.17
N VAL A 19 -0.97 10.17 -4.73
CA VAL A 19 0.22 9.36 -4.50
C VAL A 19 0.05 8.60 -3.20
N TYR A 20 0.39 7.31 -3.20
CA TYR A 20 0.17 6.44 -2.04
C TYR A 20 0.77 6.94 -0.73
N SER A 21 1.88 7.67 -0.79
CA SER A 21 2.62 8.22 0.36
C SER A 21 2.06 9.54 0.89
N ASP A 22 1.09 10.16 0.21
CA ASP A 22 0.47 11.41 0.66
C ASP A 22 -0.69 11.16 1.63
N VAL A 23 -1.10 9.90 1.78
CA VAL A 23 -2.17 9.47 2.68
C VAL A 23 -1.61 9.27 4.09
N ASP A 24 -2.38 9.67 5.10
CA ASP A 24 -2.07 9.47 6.51
C ASP A 24 -2.60 8.11 7.00
N TYR A 25 -1.68 7.18 7.24
CA TYR A 25 -1.91 5.86 7.81
C TYR A 25 -1.46 5.77 9.27
N SER A 26 -1.15 6.90 9.93
CA SER A 26 -0.47 6.92 11.22
C SER A 26 -1.29 6.36 12.38
N ASP A 27 -2.62 6.33 12.28
CA ASP A 27 -3.50 5.76 13.32
C ASP A 27 -3.50 4.22 13.25
N PRO A 28 -2.89 3.51 14.20
CA PRO A 28 -2.79 2.05 14.19
C PRO A 28 -4.10 1.34 14.59
N ASN A 29 -5.12 2.08 15.04
CA ASN A 29 -6.42 1.53 15.42
C ASN A 29 -7.41 1.46 14.25
N LYS A 30 -7.03 2.01 13.09
CA LYS A 30 -7.81 1.93 11.86
C LYS A 30 -7.37 0.74 11.01
N ASP A 31 -8.35 0.08 10.41
CA ASP A 31 -8.10 -0.89 9.36
C ASP A 31 -7.94 -0.19 8.02
N TYR A 32 -6.76 -0.30 7.41
CA TYR A 32 -6.49 0.19 6.06
C TYR A 32 -6.50 -0.98 5.07
N PHE A 33 -7.33 -0.88 4.02
CA PHE A 33 -7.49 -1.90 3.00
C PHE A 33 -6.95 -1.42 1.66
N PHE A 34 -5.86 -2.02 1.19
CA PHE A 34 -5.36 -1.83 -0.18
C PHE A 34 -6.02 -2.84 -1.13
N VAL A 35 -6.85 -2.34 -2.04
CA VAL A 35 -7.62 -3.14 -2.99
C VAL A 35 -6.89 -3.19 -4.33
N PHE A 36 -6.56 -4.40 -4.76
CA PHE A 36 -5.87 -4.65 -6.02
C PHE A 36 -6.80 -5.28 -7.04
N GLY A 37 -6.59 -4.91 -8.30
CA GLY A 37 -7.21 -5.56 -9.44
C GLY A 37 -6.49 -6.83 -9.87
N LYS A 38 -6.98 -7.46 -10.94
CA LYS A 38 -6.26 -8.58 -11.57
C LYS A 38 -4.96 -8.07 -12.18
N GLU A 39 -3.92 -8.89 -12.19
CA GLU A 39 -2.61 -8.50 -12.73
C GLU A 39 -2.67 -8.05 -14.20
N THR A 40 -3.50 -8.72 -15.01
CA THR A 40 -3.59 -8.45 -16.44
C THR A 40 -4.51 -7.28 -16.79
N THR A 41 -5.63 -7.12 -16.06
CA THR A 41 -6.70 -6.18 -16.43
C THR A 41 -6.88 -5.04 -15.43
N GLY A 42 -6.23 -5.08 -14.27
CA GLY A 42 -6.44 -4.11 -13.20
C GLY A 42 -7.84 -4.19 -12.58
N LEU A 43 -8.25 -3.06 -12.00
CA LEU A 43 -9.59 -2.86 -11.43
C LEU A 43 -10.56 -2.46 -12.56
N PRO A 44 -11.83 -2.89 -12.49
CA PRO A 44 -12.85 -2.44 -13.45
C PRO A 44 -13.03 -0.91 -13.43
N ASP A 45 -13.31 -0.31 -14.58
CA ASP A 45 -13.45 1.15 -14.73
C ASP A 45 -14.56 1.72 -13.85
N GLU A 46 -15.67 0.99 -13.69
CA GLU A 46 -16.77 1.39 -12.81
C GLU A 46 -16.37 1.47 -11.34
N VAL A 47 -15.44 0.60 -10.90
CA VAL A 47 -14.89 0.63 -9.54
C VAL A 47 -13.99 1.85 -9.39
N LEU A 48 -13.12 2.12 -10.36
CA LEU A 48 -12.23 3.29 -10.32
C LEU A 48 -13.01 4.61 -10.31
N LYS A 49 -14.06 4.72 -11.14
CA LYS A 49 -14.93 5.90 -11.16
C LYS A 49 -15.69 6.11 -9.85
N ALA A 50 -16.15 5.02 -9.23
CA ALA A 50 -16.87 5.10 -7.95
C ALA A 50 -15.97 5.48 -6.77
N HIS A 51 -14.65 5.30 -6.89
CA HIS A 51 -13.69 5.43 -5.79
C HIS A 51 -12.51 6.35 -6.14
N GLU A 52 -12.72 7.32 -7.03
CA GLU A 52 -11.68 8.18 -7.59
C GLU A 52 -10.87 8.93 -6.52
N GLU A 53 -11.53 9.43 -5.47
CA GLU A 53 -10.91 10.13 -4.34
C GLU A 53 -10.00 9.25 -3.48
N THR A 54 -10.24 7.93 -3.51
CA THR A 54 -9.45 6.92 -2.78
C THR A 54 -8.58 6.07 -3.71
N ALA A 55 -8.50 6.45 -4.99
CA ALA A 55 -7.68 5.77 -5.97
C ALA A 55 -6.23 6.24 -5.86
N LEU A 56 -5.35 5.34 -5.42
CA LEU A 56 -3.94 5.62 -5.18
C LEU A 56 -3.06 5.09 -6.32
N ARG A 57 -1.99 5.83 -6.61
CA ARG A 57 -0.91 5.41 -7.51
C ARG A 57 0.43 5.34 -6.78
N ILE A 58 1.27 4.42 -7.23
CA ILE A 58 2.72 4.48 -7.00
C ILE A 58 3.33 5.29 -8.15
N PRO A 59 4.13 6.35 -7.89
CA PRO A 59 4.79 7.11 -8.94
C PRO A 59 5.67 6.21 -9.79
N MET A 60 5.51 6.31 -11.11
CA MET A 60 6.25 5.53 -12.10
C MET A 60 6.59 6.44 -13.28
N THR A 61 7.64 6.10 -14.03
CA THR A 61 7.91 6.72 -15.32
C THR A 61 7.02 6.12 -16.40
N ASP A 62 6.91 6.80 -17.54
CA ASP A 62 6.20 6.31 -18.73
C ASP A 62 6.87 5.09 -19.40
N LYS A 63 8.11 4.77 -19.03
CA LYS A 63 8.88 3.64 -19.55
C LYS A 63 8.46 2.29 -18.99
N ILE A 64 7.74 2.27 -17.86
CA ILE A 64 7.26 1.05 -17.21
C ILE A 64 5.73 1.05 -17.19
N ARG A 65 5.11 -0.07 -17.57
CA ARG A 65 3.64 -0.17 -17.65
C ARG A 65 3.00 -0.39 -16.28
N SER A 66 3.66 -1.14 -15.42
CA SER A 66 3.27 -1.42 -14.03
C SER A 66 4.44 -2.08 -13.30
N LEU A 67 4.44 -1.98 -11.97
CA LEU A 67 5.22 -2.87 -11.12
C LEU A 67 4.52 -4.24 -11.00
N ASN A 68 5.27 -5.25 -10.58
CA ASN A 68 4.66 -6.52 -10.18
C ASN A 68 3.75 -6.31 -8.96
N LEU A 69 2.68 -7.11 -8.87
CA LEU A 69 1.68 -7.00 -7.80
C LEU A 69 2.30 -7.17 -6.40
N SER A 70 3.24 -8.11 -6.21
CA SER A 70 3.87 -8.33 -4.91
C SER A 70 4.70 -7.13 -4.47
N ASN A 71 5.48 -6.55 -5.39
CA ASN A 71 6.27 -5.34 -5.12
C ASN A 71 5.36 -4.16 -4.78
N THR A 72 4.26 -4.00 -5.52
CA THR A 72 3.27 -2.95 -5.26
C THR A 72 2.67 -3.10 -3.86
N ALA A 73 2.27 -4.32 -3.48
CA ALA A 73 1.73 -4.60 -2.16
C ALA A 73 2.76 -4.36 -1.05
N ALA A 74 4.01 -4.81 -1.24
CA ALA A 74 5.08 -4.61 -0.28
C ALA A 74 5.33 -3.11 -0.03
N VAL A 75 5.39 -2.28 -1.08
CA VAL A 75 5.58 -0.83 -0.95
C VAL A 75 4.45 -0.18 -0.14
N LEU A 76 3.20 -0.51 -0.44
CA LEU A 76 2.03 0.07 0.25
C LEU A 76 1.99 -0.34 1.72
N ILE A 77 2.18 -1.62 2.00
CA ILE A 77 2.17 -2.18 3.36
C ILE A 77 3.29 -1.55 4.19
N TYR A 78 4.51 -1.48 3.65
CA TYR A 78 5.63 -0.91 4.39
C TYR A 78 5.53 0.61 4.56
N GLU A 79 4.85 1.34 3.68
CA GLU A 79 4.58 2.76 3.93
C GLU A 79 3.61 2.97 5.09
N ALA A 80 2.52 2.21 5.14
CA ALA A 80 1.60 2.26 6.27
C ALA A 80 2.32 1.88 7.58
N LEU A 81 3.10 0.80 7.56
CA LEU A 81 3.92 0.40 8.72
C LEU A 81 4.93 1.48 9.10
N ARG A 82 5.61 2.10 8.13
CA ARG A 82 6.58 3.17 8.39
C ARG A 82 5.94 4.34 9.12
N GLN A 83 4.74 4.77 8.70
CA GLN A 83 3.99 5.83 9.39
C GLN A 83 3.56 5.44 10.81
N GLN A 84 3.36 4.14 11.05
CA GLN A 84 3.04 3.56 12.36
C GLN A 84 4.29 3.15 13.18
N SER A 85 5.47 3.66 12.81
CA SER A 85 6.74 3.32 13.46
C SER A 85 7.02 1.80 13.52
N PHE A 86 6.60 1.09 12.48
CA PHE A 86 6.70 -0.36 12.28
C PHE A 86 6.00 -1.24 13.34
N GLY A 87 5.17 -0.66 14.22
CA GLY A 87 4.37 -1.39 15.18
C GLY A 87 5.19 -2.34 16.07
N HIS A 88 5.00 -3.65 15.90
CA HIS A 88 5.65 -4.71 16.67
C HIS A 88 6.83 -5.37 15.95
N LEU A 89 7.23 -4.84 14.79
CA LEU A 89 8.36 -5.38 14.03
C LEU A 89 9.69 -4.97 14.66
N GLU A 90 10.72 -5.80 14.46
CA GLU A 90 12.07 -5.48 14.89
C GLU A 90 12.64 -4.32 14.06
N THR A 91 12.95 -3.19 14.69
CA THR A 91 13.57 -2.01 14.05
C THR A 91 15.06 -1.86 14.38
N ALA A 92 15.59 -2.75 15.22
CA ALA A 92 16.99 -2.83 15.59
C ALA A 92 17.43 -4.30 15.48
N PRO A 93 18.69 -4.55 15.09
CA PRO A 93 19.20 -5.91 15.01
C PRO A 93 19.19 -6.57 16.40
N ASN A 94 18.83 -7.85 16.43
CA ASN A 94 19.12 -8.70 17.57
C ASN A 94 20.60 -9.13 17.47
N TYR A 95 21.49 -8.42 18.18
CA TYR A 95 22.93 -8.66 18.18
C TYR A 95 23.33 -10.05 18.73
N GLU A 96 22.41 -10.87 19.24
CA GLU A 96 22.67 -12.28 19.52
C GLU A 96 22.78 -13.14 18.24
N ARG A 97 22.29 -12.65 17.11
CA ARG A 97 22.50 -13.21 15.77
C ARG A 97 23.50 -12.34 15.01
N GLN A 98 24.77 -12.42 15.36
CA GLN A 98 25.86 -11.75 14.64
C GLN A 98 26.01 -12.31 13.22
N VAL A 99 25.59 -11.53 12.22
CA VAL A 99 25.83 -11.83 10.79
C VAL A 99 26.88 -10.89 10.19
N PHE A 100 27.16 -9.77 10.87
CA PHE A 100 28.18 -8.80 10.50
C PHE A 100 29.18 -8.65 11.66
N GLU A 101 29.98 -9.69 11.88
CA GLU A 101 31.31 -9.55 12.49
C GLU A 101 32.32 -9.45 11.34
N ASP A 102 33.31 -8.57 11.48
CA ASP A 102 34.39 -8.38 10.50
C ASP A 102 35.18 -9.66 10.21
#